data_AF-A0AAJ4DUZ2-F1
#
_entry.id   AF-A0AAJ4DUZ2-F1
#
_cell.length_a   1.000
_cell.length_b   1.000
_cell.length_c   1.000
_cell.angle_alpha   90.00
_cell.angle_beta   90.00
_cell.angle_gamma   90.00
#
_symmetry.space_group_name_H-M   'P 1'
#
loop_
_entity.id
_entity.type
_entity.pdbx_description
1 polymer ?
#
loop_
_entity_poly.entity_id
_entity_poly.type
_entity_poly.pdbx_seq_one_letter_code
_entity_poly.pdbx_strand_id
1 'polypeptide(L)'
;MAALSSLVEFQLKSATDLSLLLEKEKAAIASRVAKEIEQLAKEKLTLINQLQQTDQRISQHPDVATLTNDPELSPLVDQIRSIVHDCQQANAVNGEALQRAQLSFNKLNNLMQQTQGKLGMTYTAEGQTKNVTTLGTNIKA
;
A
#
# COMPACT_ATOMS: atom_id res chain seq x y z
N MET A 1 7.72 0.31 -34.83
CA MET A 1 7.13 1.21 -33.81
C MET A 1 5.78 0.64 -33.44
N ALA A 2 5.46 0.55 -32.15
CA ALA A 2 4.10 0.16 -31.73
C ALA A 2 3.13 1.26 -32.15
N ALA A 3 1.92 0.89 -32.60
CA ALA A 3 0.90 1.87 -32.93
C ALA A 3 0.51 2.67 -31.68
N LEU A 4 0.21 3.96 -31.84
CA LEU A 4 -0.18 4.81 -30.73
C LEU A 4 -1.43 4.27 -30.01
N SER A 5 -2.38 3.73 -30.76
CA SER A 5 -3.58 3.07 -30.22
C SER A 5 -3.24 1.93 -29.26
N SER A 6 -2.27 1.08 -29.62
CA SER A 6 -1.89 -0.05 -28.75
C SER A 6 -1.16 0.39 -27.48
N LEU A 7 -0.45 1.52 -27.50
CA LEU A 7 0.14 2.11 -26.30
C LEU A 7 -0.94 2.66 -25.36
N VAL A 8 -1.98 3.30 -25.91
CA VAL A 8 -3.11 3.83 -25.13
C VAL A 8 -3.94 2.71 -24.52
N GLU A 9 -4.25 1.67 -25.29
CA GLU A 9 -4.94 0.47 -24.78
C GLU A 9 -4.14 -0.22 -23.66
N PHE A 10 -2.82 -0.31 -23.83
CA PHE A 10 -1.94 -0.86 -22.81
C PHE A 10 -1.95 0.00 -21.54
N GLN A 11 -1.92 1.33 -21.67
CA GLN A 11 -2.02 2.25 -20.54
C GLN A 11 -3.35 2.10 -19.80
N LEU A 12 -4.46 1.97 -20.53
CA LEU A 12 -5.79 1.72 -19.95
C LEU A 12 -5.82 0.41 -19.17
N LYS A 13 -5.25 -0.66 -19.75
CA LYS A 13 -5.15 -1.94 -19.06
C LYS A 13 -4.33 -1.83 -17.78
N SER A 14 -3.15 -1.22 -17.84
CA SER A 14 -2.29 -1.04 -16.67
C SER A 14 -2.96 -0.18 -15.57
N ALA A 15 -3.72 0.85 -15.95
CA ALA A 15 -4.45 1.69 -15.00
C ALA A 15 -5.60 0.90 -14.33
N THR A 16 -6.30 0.07 -15.10
CA THR A 16 -7.38 -0.80 -14.57
C THR A 16 -6.81 -1.87 -13.64
N ASP A 17 -5.69 -2.50 -14.02
CA ASP A 17 -5.00 -3.49 -13.21
C ASP A 17 -4.51 -2.86 -11.88
N LEU A 18 -4.05 -1.60 -11.91
CA LEU A 18 -3.68 -0.84 -10.71
C LEU A 18 -4.88 -0.57 -9.80
N SER A 19 -6.02 -0.16 -10.36
CA SER A 19 -7.26 0.07 -9.60
C SER A 19 -7.71 -1.21 -8.87
N LEU A 20 -7.71 -2.35 -9.57
CA LEU A 20 -8.05 -3.63 -8.99
C LEU A 20 -7.05 -4.08 -7.91
N LEU A 21 -5.77 -3.76 -8.09
CA LEU A 21 -4.75 -4.01 -7.08
C LEU A 21 -4.97 -3.17 -5.82
N LEU A 22 -5.37 -1.91 -5.94
CA LEU A 22 -5.66 -1.04 -4.79
C LEU A 22 -6.87 -1.51 -3.97
N GLU A 23 -7.89 -2.09 -4.62
CA GLU A 23 -9.00 -2.73 -3.90
C GLU A 23 -8.56 -3.98 -3.14
N LYS A 24 -7.67 -4.79 -3.72
CA LYS A 24 -7.03 -5.92 -3.01
C LYS A 24 -6.19 -5.44 -1.83
N GLU A 25 -5.41 -4.37 -2.03
CA GLU A 25 -4.59 -3.76 -0.98
C GLU A 25 -5.45 -3.30 0.19
N LYS A 26 -6.57 -2.64 -0.10
CA LYS A 26 -7.56 -2.23 0.92
C LYS A 26 -8.08 -3.42 1.74
N ALA A 27 -8.44 -4.53 1.08
CA ALA A 27 -8.89 -5.75 1.75
C ALA A 27 -7.79 -6.39 2.61
N ALA A 28 -6.55 -6.43 2.11
CA ALA A 28 -5.40 -6.95 2.84
C ALA A 28 -5.06 -6.09 4.07
N ILE A 29 -5.15 -4.75 3.95
CA ILE A 29 -4.97 -3.80 5.05
C ILE A 29 -6.04 -4.01 6.12
N ALA A 30 -7.31 -4.12 5.71
CA ALA A 30 -8.42 -4.37 6.62
C ALA A 30 -8.26 -5.71 7.37
N SER A 31 -7.77 -6.74 6.66
CA SER A 31 -7.50 -8.07 7.22
C SER A 31 -6.18 -8.17 7.99
N ARG A 32 -5.35 -7.10 7.99
CA ARG A 32 -4.06 -7.00 8.69
C ARG A 32 -3.05 -8.09 8.29
N VAL A 33 -3.09 -8.55 7.04
CA VAL A 33 -2.20 -9.61 6.54
C VAL A 33 -0.91 -9.00 6.01
N ALA A 34 0.11 -8.88 6.87
CA ALA A 34 1.38 -8.20 6.54
C ALA A 34 2.07 -8.73 5.28
N LYS A 35 2.07 -10.06 5.07
CA LYS A 35 2.70 -10.70 3.92
C LYS A 35 2.02 -10.33 2.59
N GLU A 36 0.70 -10.26 2.57
CA GLU A 36 -0.07 -9.86 1.39
C GLU A 36 0.12 -8.38 1.09
N ILE A 37 0.13 -7.53 2.12
CA ILE A 37 0.40 -6.09 1.97
C ILE A 37 1.78 -5.86 1.32
N GLU A 38 2.81 -6.59 1.76
CA GLU A 38 4.16 -6.47 1.18
C GLU A 38 4.20 -6.93 -0.28
N GLN A 39 3.53 -8.04 -0.61
CA GLN A 39 3.45 -8.53 -1.98
C GLN A 39 2.73 -7.53 -2.89
N LEU A 40 1.56 -7.04 -2.47
CA LEU A 40 0.77 -6.07 -3.21
C LEU A 40 1.52 -4.75 -3.39
N ALA A 41 2.34 -4.32 -2.43
CA ALA A 41 3.19 -3.14 -2.57
C ALA A 41 4.24 -3.30 -3.68
N LYS A 42 4.87 -4.48 -3.82
CA LYS A 42 5.84 -4.77 -4.89
C LYS A 42 5.17 -4.79 -6.27
N GLU A 43 4.01 -5.43 -6.36
CA GLU A 43 3.19 -5.46 -7.57
C GLU A 43 2.73 -4.03 -7.97
N LYS A 44 2.30 -3.22 -7.00
CA LYS A 44 1.96 -1.79 -7.19
C LYS A 44 3.11 -1.01 -7.80
N LEU A 45 4.32 -1.13 -7.24
CA LEU A 45 5.51 -0.45 -7.76
C LEU A 45 5.81 -0.86 -9.20
N THR A 46 5.63 -2.13 -9.53
CA THR A 46 5.85 -2.63 -10.90
C THR A 46 4.86 -2.00 -11.88
N LEU A 47 3.57 -1.97 -11.53
CA LEU A 47 2.53 -1.35 -12.36
C LEU A 47 2.73 0.15 -12.52
N ILE A 48 3.12 0.88 -11.46
CA ILE A 48 3.41 2.32 -11.54
C ILE A 48 4.58 2.59 -12.49
N ASN A 49 5.67 1.81 -12.38
CA ASN A 49 6.79 1.95 -13.31
C ASN A 49 6.38 1.65 -14.76
N GLN A 50 5.54 0.64 -14.98
CA GLN A 50 5.02 0.30 -16.31
C GLN A 50 4.15 1.42 -16.88
N LEU A 51 3.28 2.02 -16.06
CA LEU A 51 2.47 3.19 -16.43
C LEU A 51 3.36 4.38 -16.80
N GLN A 52 4.40 4.67 -16.01
CA GLN A 52 5.34 5.76 -16.29
C GLN A 52 6.13 5.54 -17.58
N GLN A 53 6.64 4.33 -17.80
CA GLN A 53 7.36 4.00 -19.03
C GLN A 53 6.46 4.10 -20.26
N THR A 54 5.22 3.65 -20.15
CA THR A 54 4.25 3.71 -21.25
C THR A 54 3.86 5.17 -21.53
N ASP A 55 3.62 5.96 -20.49
CA ASP A 55 3.34 7.40 -20.61
C ASP A 55 4.50 8.16 -21.26
N GLN A 56 5.75 7.85 -20.89
CA GLN A 56 6.94 8.42 -21.51
C GLN A 56 7.04 8.04 -22.99
N ARG A 57 6.70 6.80 -23.35
CA ARG A 57 6.68 6.35 -24.76
C ARG A 57 5.57 7.03 -25.56
N ILE A 58 4.42 7.28 -24.95
CA ILE A 58 3.31 8.03 -25.56
C ILE A 58 3.73 9.48 -25.78
N SER A 59 4.34 10.12 -24.79
CA SER A 59 4.84 11.50 -24.83
C SER A 59 5.89 11.73 -25.92
N GLN A 60 6.76 10.73 -26.16
CA GLN A 60 7.79 10.77 -27.22
C GLN A 60 7.25 10.40 -28.61
N HIS A 61 6.00 9.98 -28.72
CA HIS A 61 5.43 9.55 -30.00
C HIS A 61 5.13 10.77 -30.89
N PRO A 62 5.50 10.76 -32.18
CA PRO A 62 5.27 11.88 -33.09
C PRO A 62 3.77 12.23 -33.24
N ASP A 63 2.91 11.22 -33.11
CA ASP A 63 1.46 11.38 -33.20
C ASP A 63 0.81 11.73 -31.84
N VAL A 64 1.54 12.19 -30.82
CA VAL A 64 0.92 12.54 -29.52
C VAL A 64 -0.17 13.61 -29.66
N ALA A 65 -0.06 14.49 -30.66
CA ALA A 65 -1.06 15.49 -30.96
C ALA A 65 -2.39 14.88 -31.46
N THR A 66 -2.38 13.65 -32.02
CA THR A 66 -3.61 12.99 -32.46
C THR A 66 -4.41 12.42 -31.29
N LEU A 67 -3.82 12.19 -30.10
CA LEU A 67 -4.57 11.77 -28.90
C LEU A 67 -5.71 12.72 -28.52
N THR A 68 -5.56 14.01 -28.83
CA THR A 68 -6.56 15.05 -28.52
C THR A 68 -7.48 15.35 -29.70
N ASN A 69 -7.04 15.01 -30.91
CA ASN A 69 -7.76 15.34 -32.15
C ASN A 69 -8.53 14.14 -32.73
N ASP A 70 -8.16 12.93 -32.34
CA ASP A 70 -8.79 11.69 -32.80
C ASP A 70 -10.01 11.36 -31.92
N PRO A 71 -11.22 11.29 -32.50
CA PRO A 71 -12.44 11.00 -31.77
C PRO A 71 -12.50 9.59 -31.16
N GLU A 72 -11.67 8.65 -31.61
CA GLU A 72 -11.59 7.31 -30.99
C GLU A 72 -10.60 7.28 -29.81
N LEU A 73 -9.51 8.04 -29.86
CA LEU A 73 -8.47 8.04 -28.83
C LEU A 73 -8.72 9.02 -27.69
N SER A 74 -9.35 10.17 -27.97
CA SER A 74 -9.71 11.16 -26.95
C SER A 74 -10.51 10.56 -25.78
N PRO A 75 -11.60 9.79 -25.99
CA PRO A 75 -12.37 9.23 -24.88
C PRO A 75 -11.57 8.19 -24.07
N LEU A 76 -10.67 7.44 -24.71
CA LEU A 76 -9.78 6.50 -24.02
C LEU A 76 -8.81 7.24 -23.09
N VAL A 77 -8.24 8.35 -23.53
CA VAL A 77 -7.35 9.18 -22.71
C VAL A 77 -8.08 9.77 -21.52
N ASP A 78 -9.30 10.26 -21.70
CA ASP A 78 -10.11 10.79 -20.60
C ASP A 78 -10.51 9.69 -19.62
N GLN A 79 -10.82 8.50 -20.10
CA GLN A 79 -11.07 7.34 -19.25
C GLN A 79 -9.83 6.96 -18.42
N ILE A 80 -8.65 6.92 -19.03
CA ILE A 80 -7.38 6.66 -18.34
C ILE A 80 -7.17 7.70 -17.24
N ARG A 81 -7.37 8.99 -17.54
CA ARG A 81 -7.22 10.07 -16.56
C ARG A 81 -8.17 9.91 -15.38
N SER A 82 -9.43 9.55 -15.63
CA SER A 82 -10.40 9.26 -14.57
C SER A 82 -9.93 8.11 -13.69
N ILE A 83 -9.52 6.97 -14.28
CA ILE A 83 -9.07 5.80 -13.51
C ILE A 83 -7.83 6.15 -12.69
N VAL A 84 -6.88 6.88 -13.26
CA VAL A 84 -5.65 7.29 -12.55
C VAL A 84 -5.98 8.22 -11.38
N HIS A 85 -6.91 9.16 -11.58
CA HIS A 85 -7.39 10.03 -10.50
C HIS A 85 -8.01 9.20 -9.37
N ASP A 86 -8.87 8.23 -9.70
CA ASP A 86 -9.49 7.35 -8.71
C ASP A 86 -8.45 6.48 -8.00
N CYS A 87 -7.43 5.99 -8.72
CA CYS A 87 -6.30 5.28 -8.14
C CYS A 87 -5.52 6.14 -7.13
N GLN A 88 -5.31 7.42 -7.44
CA GLN A 88 -4.63 8.35 -6.52
C GLN A 88 -5.42 8.53 -5.23
N GLN A 89 -6.74 8.70 -5.34
CA GLN A 89 -7.62 8.84 -4.19
C GLN A 89 -7.66 7.56 -3.34
N ALA A 90 -7.82 6.39 -3.99
CA ALA A 90 -7.81 5.10 -3.30
C ALA A 90 -6.46 4.83 -2.60
N ASN A 91 -5.34 5.16 -3.24
CA ASN A 91 -4.01 5.02 -2.65
C ASN A 91 -3.80 5.94 -1.43
N ALA A 92 -4.35 7.16 -1.45
CA ALA A 92 -4.31 8.05 -0.28
C ALA A 92 -5.08 7.46 0.91
N VAL A 93 -6.29 6.95 0.66
CA VAL A 93 -7.12 6.30 1.70
C VAL A 93 -6.44 5.06 2.26
N ASN A 94 -5.84 4.22 1.41
CA ASN A 94 -5.09 3.04 1.83
C ASN A 94 -3.84 3.42 2.66
N GLY A 95 -3.14 4.49 2.27
CA GLY A 95 -2.00 5.04 3.00
C GLY A 95 -2.37 5.49 4.41
N GLU A 96 -3.48 6.22 4.57
CA GLU A 96 -3.98 6.59 5.88
C GLU A 96 -4.37 5.38 6.74
N ALA A 97 -5.03 4.37 6.13
CA ALA A 97 -5.42 3.16 6.82
C ALA A 97 -4.20 2.39 7.36
N LEU A 98 -3.14 2.28 6.56
CA LEU A 98 -1.86 1.70 6.98
C LEU A 98 -1.22 2.48 8.12
N GLN A 99 -1.16 3.81 8.02
CA GLN A 99 -0.58 4.65 9.07
C GLN A 99 -1.34 4.51 10.38
N ARG A 100 -2.68 4.49 10.34
CA ARG A 100 -3.53 4.26 11.52
C ARG A 100 -3.26 2.88 12.13
N ALA A 101 -3.14 1.84 11.31
CA ALA A 101 -2.84 0.49 11.77
C ALA A 101 -1.46 0.44 12.48
N GLN A 102 -0.45 1.08 11.91
CA GLN A 102 0.90 1.16 12.48
C GLN A 102 0.92 1.92 13.82
N LEU A 103 0.25 3.08 13.91
CA LEU A 103 0.17 3.85 15.15
C LEU A 103 -0.53 3.06 16.27
N SER A 104 -1.62 2.36 15.96
CA SER A 104 -2.31 1.50 16.91
C SER A 104 -1.42 0.37 17.42
N PHE A 105 -0.65 -0.27 16.53
CA PHE A 105 0.27 -1.33 16.89
C PHE A 105 1.41 -0.81 17.79
N ASN A 106 2.02 0.32 17.42
CA ASN A 106 3.06 0.96 18.22
C ASN A 106 2.54 1.34 19.61
N LYS A 107 1.32 1.88 19.71
CA LYS A 107 0.70 2.23 21.00
C LYS A 107 0.51 0.99 21.89
N LEU A 108 0.01 -0.11 21.32
CA LEU A 108 -0.12 -1.38 22.05
C LEU A 108 1.24 -1.92 22.51
N ASN A 109 2.25 -1.91 21.64
CA ASN A 109 3.58 -2.37 21.97
C ASN A 109 4.20 -1.54 23.13
N ASN A 110 4.05 -0.21 23.09
CA ASN A 110 4.47 0.66 24.18
C ASN A 110 3.74 0.33 25.50
N LEU A 111 2.42 0.10 25.47
CA LEU A 111 1.66 -0.30 26.65
C LEU A 111 2.10 -1.67 27.20
N MET A 112 2.40 -2.64 26.34
CA MET A 112 2.90 -3.95 26.76
C MET A 112 4.28 -3.84 27.42
N GLN A 113 5.20 -3.05 26.85
CA GLN A 113 6.52 -2.80 27.44
C GLN A 113 6.42 -2.08 28.80
N GLN A 114 5.53 -1.08 28.91
CA GLN A 114 5.25 -0.41 30.19
C GLN A 114 4.66 -1.37 31.24
N THR A 115 3.80 -2.30 30.81
CA THR A 115 3.18 -3.29 31.70
C THR A 115 4.18 -4.34 32.15
N GLN A 116 5.04 -4.84 31.24
CA GLN A 116 6.13 -5.76 31.57
C GLN A 116 7.18 -5.11 32.49
N GLY A 117 7.51 -3.83 32.28
CA GLY A 117 8.39 -3.06 33.16
C GLY A 117 7.79 -2.79 34.56
N LYS A 118 6.46 -2.73 34.68
CA LYS A 118 5.75 -2.56 35.97
C LYS A 118 5.52 -3.88 36.72
N LEU A 119 5.33 -5.01 36.03
CA LEU A 119 5.15 -6.33 36.65
C LEU A 119 6.43 -6.84 37.36
N GLY A 120 7.60 -6.24 37.07
CA GLY A 120 8.85 -6.50 37.78
C GLY A 120 9.09 -5.65 39.04
N MET A 121 8.15 -4.76 39.41
CA MET A 121 8.33 -3.82 40.52
C MET A 121 7.30 -4.07 41.63
N THR A 122 7.32 -5.26 42.21
CA THR A 122 6.63 -5.51 43.49
C THR A 122 7.62 -5.23 44.61
N TYR A 123 7.47 -4.06 45.25
CA TYR A 123 8.18 -3.75 46.49
C TYR A 123 7.85 -4.83 47.52
N THR A 124 8.84 -5.61 47.95
CA THR A 124 8.72 -6.34 49.22
C THR A 124 8.85 -5.32 50.35
N ALA A 125 8.20 -5.58 51.49
CA ALA A 125 8.13 -4.66 52.64
C ALA A 125 9.49 -4.32 53.29
N GLU A 126 10.60 -4.87 52.78
CA GLU A 126 11.97 -4.72 53.31
C GLU A 126 12.94 -3.96 52.38
N GLY A 127 12.45 -3.38 51.28
CA GLY A 127 13.22 -2.41 50.49
C GLY A 127 14.41 -2.97 49.70
N GLN A 128 14.47 -4.27 49.42
CA GLN A 128 15.49 -4.85 48.53
C GLN A 128 14.90 -5.33 47.20
N THR A 129 15.39 -4.75 46.09
CA THR A 129 15.01 -5.13 44.72
C THR A 129 15.77 -6.39 44.31
N LYS A 130 15.11 -7.56 44.27
CA LYS A 130 15.66 -8.75 43.61
C LYS A 130 14.96 -8.99 42.28
N ASN A 131 15.71 -8.83 41.19
CA ASN A 131 15.34 -9.32 39.87
C ASN A 131 15.40 -10.86 39.89
N VAL A 132 14.31 -11.51 40.29
CA VAL A 132 14.19 -12.96 40.13
C VAL A 132 13.46 -13.24 38.82
N THR A 133 14.24 -13.42 37.76
CA THR A 133 13.79 -13.98 36.50
C THR A 133 13.52 -15.47 36.71
N THR A 134 12.36 -15.84 37.26
CA THR A 134 11.84 -17.20 37.05
C THR A 134 10.76 -17.13 36.00
N LEU A 135 11.21 -17.28 34.75
CA LEU A 135 10.41 -17.65 33.59
C LEU A 135 9.71 -18.99 33.89
N GLY A 136 8.61 -18.93 34.63
CA GLY A 136 7.85 -20.06 35.14
C GLY A 136 6.52 -20.29 34.44
N THR A 137 6.41 -20.01 33.14
CA THR A 137 5.21 -20.33 32.35
C THR A 137 5.59 -20.87 30.98
N ASN A 138 5.84 -22.18 30.93
CA ASN A 138 5.60 -22.99 29.75
C ASN A 138 4.09 -23.04 29.52
N ILE A 139 3.55 -22.17 28.66
CA ILE A 139 2.20 -22.36 28.14
C ILE A 139 2.28 -22.46 26.62
N LYS A 140 2.09 -23.69 26.13
CA LYS A 140 1.62 -23.99 24.77
C LYS A 140 0.11 -24.16 24.84
N ALA A 141 -0.63 -23.34 24.09
CA ALA A 141 -1.93 -23.63 23.50
C ALA A 141 -2.12 -22.69 22.31
#